data_AF-A0A955P823-F1
#
_entry.id   AF-A0A955P823-F1
#
_cell.length_a   1.000
_cell.length_b   1.000
_cell.length_c   1.000
_cell.angle_alpha   90.00
_cell.angle_beta   90.00
_cell.angle_gamma   90.00
#
_symmetry.space_group_name_H-M   'P 1'
#
loop_
_entity.id
_entity.type
_entity.pdbx_description
1 polymer ?
#
loop_
_entity_poly.entity_id
_entity_poly.type
_entity_poly.pdbx_seq_one_letter_code
_entity_poly.pdbx_strand_id
1 'polypeptide(L)'
;MYHFFSMRSIFKSIKKSLLQTFALSALLVPIIAATTVRDGAWAVTDSDFARIFRPEESWSVVIADAQNGRVVYRQNPQTPRMPASNLKVYVTAAAFDLLGSHYRYRTPFLVRGKLSPQGVLVGDLLVRGSGDPTFSGRFEEDSKDVTARFSRWADRMKELHIRTVKGNLYGDDSIFDKNYWGREWPEDEYCNWYTA
;
A
#
# COMPACT_ATOMS: atom_id res chain seq x y z
N MET A 1 71.45 3.00 17.18
CA MET A 1 71.74 4.32 17.76
C MET A 1 70.74 5.31 17.18
N TYR A 2 69.79 5.73 18.01
CA TYR A 2 68.89 6.91 17.99
C TYR A 2 67.60 6.53 18.72
N HIS A 3 67.22 7.44 19.61
CA HIS A 3 66.44 7.29 20.83
C HIS A 3 64.94 7.56 20.61
N PHE A 4 64.10 6.87 21.41
CA PHE A 4 62.88 7.33 22.14
C PHE A 4 61.76 8.08 21.36
N PHE A 5 60.48 8.11 21.76
CA PHE A 5 59.86 8.09 23.09
C PHE A 5 58.38 7.66 22.95
N SER A 6 57.87 6.90 23.92
CA SER A 6 56.46 6.46 24.05
C SER A 6 55.71 7.41 24.99
N MET A 7 54.52 7.88 24.63
CA MET A 7 53.64 8.69 25.49
C MET A 7 52.26 8.05 25.67
N ARG A 8 52.22 6.93 26.39
CA ARG A 8 51.02 6.51 27.13
C ARG A 8 51.08 7.11 28.54
N SER A 9 50.73 8.39 28.70
CA SER A 9 50.36 9.00 29.99
C SER A 9 49.93 10.48 29.85
N ILE A 10 48.73 10.73 29.31
CA ILE A 10 48.06 12.05 29.40
C ILE A 10 46.59 11.90 29.87
N PHE A 11 46.21 10.75 30.45
CA PHE A 11 44.81 10.48 30.85
C PHE A 11 44.54 10.59 32.36
N LYS A 12 45.35 11.30 33.15
CA LYS A 12 45.17 11.32 34.61
C LYS A 12 45.27 12.64 35.35
N SER A 13 45.29 13.80 34.68
CA SER A 13 45.45 15.08 35.40
C SER A 13 44.71 16.28 34.82
N ILE A 14 43.43 16.13 34.43
CA ILE A 14 42.48 17.27 34.34
C ILE A 14 41.08 16.80 34.80
N LYS A 15 41.02 16.23 36.01
CA LYS A 15 39.77 15.97 36.75
C LYS A 15 39.91 16.59 38.14
N LYS A 16 39.95 17.93 38.24
CA LYS A 16 39.69 18.64 39.52
C LYS A 16 39.57 20.18 39.49
N SER A 17 39.42 20.82 38.33
CA SER A 17 39.14 22.26 38.28
C SER A 17 38.21 22.54 37.10
N LEU A 18 36.93 22.75 37.41
CA LEU A 18 35.84 23.32 36.58
C LEU A 18 34.44 23.01 37.20
N LEU A 19 34.38 22.75 38.51
CA LEU A 19 33.17 22.85 39.32
C LEU A 19 33.21 24.18 40.06
N GLN A 20 32.93 25.29 39.36
CA GLN A 20 32.56 26.59 39.94
C GLN A 20 32.25 27.63 38.85
N THR A 21 31.20 27.39 38.06
CA THR A 21 30.47 28.44 37.30
C THR A 21 29.07 27.91 36.97
N PHE A 22 28.27 27.72 38.02
CA PHE A 22 26.83 27.49 37.95
C PHE A 22 26.15 28.72 38.54
N ALA A 23 25.89 29.74 37.72
CA ALA A 23 24.91 30.79 37.98
C ALA A 23 24.85 31.75 36.77
N LEU A 24 23.64 32.00 36.28
CA LEU A 24 23.27 33.06 35.33
C LEU A 24 23.71 32.89 33.87
N SER A 25 23.06 31.96 33.16
CA SER A 25 22.62 32.20 31.76
C SER A 25 21.37 31.36 31.45
N ALA A 26 20.38 31.43 32.35
CA ALA A 26 19.00 31.08 32.03
C ALA A 26 18.34 32.34 31.47
N LEU A 27 18.36 32.49 30.14
CA LEU A 27 17.43 33.27 29.31
C LEU A 27 18.02 33.33 27.89
N LEU A 28 17.14 33.12 26.90
CA LEU A 28 17.42 32.92 25.47
C LEU A 28 17.84 31.50 25.07
N VAL A 29 16.92 30.55 25.27
CA VAL A 29 16.55 29.71 24.12
C VAL A 29 16.07 30.70 23.06
N PRO A 30 16.67 30.80 21.86
CA PRO A 30 15.99 31.50 20.80
C PRO A 30 14.72 30.68 20.55
N ILE A 31 13.59 31.25 20.98
CA ILE A 31 12.32 31.05 20.33
C ILE A 31 12.63 31.34 18.86
N ILE A 32 12.93 30.29 18.09
CA ILE A 32 12.72 30.35 16.65
C ILE A 32 11.21 30.40 16.56
N ALA A 33 10.69 31.63 16.71
CA ALA A 33 9.40 31.99 16.19
C ALA A 33 9.40 31.44 14.77
N ALA A 34 8.38 30.67 14.44
CA ALA A 34 8.12 30.28 13.07
C ALA A 34 8.17 31.56 12.23
N THR A 35 9.30 31.82 11.59
CA THR A 35 9.41 32.82 10.56
C THR A 35 8.56 32.27 9.45
N THR A 36 7.32 32.76 9.39
CA THR A 36 6.46 32.57 8.25
C THR A 36 7.22 33.16 7.08
N VAL A 37 7.85 32.28 6.28
CA VAL A 37 8.40 32.65 4.98
C VAL A 37 7.19 33.05 4.15
N ARG A 38 6.88 34.35 4.17
CA ARG A 38 5.88 34.99 3.32
C ARG A 38 6.48 35.20 1.93
N ASP A 39 6.72 34.11 1.23
CA ASP A 39 6.94 34.12 -0.22
C ASP A 39 5.66 33.58 -0.88
N GLY A 40 4.57 34.36 -0.87
CA GLY A 40 3.37 34.11 -1.68
C GLY A 40 2.67 32.74 -1.55
N ALA A 41 3.13 31.88 -0.64
CA ALA A 41 2.73 30.50 -0.49
C ALA A 41 1.86 30.38 0.76
N TRP A 42 0.74 29.66 0.63
CA TRP A 42 -0.20 29.29 1.68
C TRP A 42 0.47 29.11 3.06
N ALA A 43 0.40 30.14 3.92
CA ALA A 43 0.89 30.04 5.29
C ALA A 43 -0.14 29.29 6.11
N VAL A 44 0.01 27.96 6.18
CA VAL A 44 -0.88 27.10 6.98
C VAL A 44 -0.41 27.12 8.43
N THR A 45 -1.34 27.36 9.34
CA THR A 45 -1.12 27.52 10.78
C THR A 45 -2.01 26.59 11.59
N ASP A 46 -1.69 26.39 12.87
CA ASP A 46 -2.52 25.61 13.79
C ASP A 46 -3.96 26.16 13.88
N SER A 47 -4.13 27.48 13.79
CA SER A 47 -5.46 28.12 13.82
C SER A 47 -6.33 27.79 12.60
N ASP A 48 -5.73 27.47 11.45
CA ASP A 48 -6.48 27.03 10.28
C ASP A 48 -7.11 25.65 10.51
N PHE A 49 -6.40 24.80 11.25
CA PHE A 49 -6.86 23.44 11.59
C PHE A 49 -7.72 23.37 12.84
N ALA A 50 -7.53 24.26 13.81
CA ALA A 50 -8.35 24.33 15.03
C ALA A 50 -9.84 24.64 14.77
N ARG A 51 -10.16 25.15 13.57
CA ARG A 51 -11.55 25.35 13.12
C ARG A 51 -12.17 24.12 12.46
N ILE A 52 -11.34 23.18 12.03
CA ILE A 52 -11.74 21.98 11.27
C ILE A 52 -11.81 20.77 12.21
N PHE A 53 -10.79 20.62 13.07
CA PHE A 53 -10.68 19.51 14.02
C PHE A 53 -11.12 19.93 15.41
N ARG A 54 -11.85 19.06 16.10
CA ARG A 54 -12.27 19.34 17.47
C ARG A 54 -11.08 19.27 18.43
N PRO A 55 -11.04 20.09 19.49
CA PRO A 55 -9.94 20.08 20.46
C PRO A 55 -9.67 18.72 21.12
N GLU A 56 -10.71 17.91 21.31
CA GLU A 56 -10.66 16.57 21.88
C GLU A 56 -10.18 15.48 20.90
N GLU A 57 -10.08 15.79 19.61
CA GLU A 57 -9.64 14.86 18.58
C GLU A 57 -8.12 14.94 18.40
N SER A 58 -7.45 13.79 18.44
CA SER A 58 -6.01 13.71 18.17
C SER A 58 -5.78 13.54 16.67
N TRP A 59 -5.20 14.54 16.01
CA TRP A 59 -4.90 14.53 14.57
C TRP A 59 -3.39 14.57 14.29
N SER A 60 -3.02 14.14 13.08
CA SER A 60 -1.67 14.19 12.55
C SER A 60 -1.72 14.71 11.11
N VAL A 61 -0.91 15.71 10.79
CA VAL A 61 -0.87 16.36 9.47
C VAL A 61 0.57 16.64 9.08
N VAL A 62 0.91 16.39 7.82
CA VAL A 62 2.14 16.88 7.20
C VAL A 62 1.76 17.46 5.84
N ILE A 63 2.16 18.71 5.59
CA ILE A 63 2.00 19.37 4.29
C ILE A 63 3.40 19.66 3.77
N ALA A 64 3.68 19.20 2.56
CA ALA A 64 4.95 19.41 1.90
C ALA A 64 4.73 19.87 0.47
N ASP A 65 5.68 20.64 -0.03
CA ASP A 65 5.82 20.94 -1.45
C ASP A 65 6.08 19.65 -2.23
N ALA A 66 5.25 19.37 -3.25
CA ALA A 66 5.33 18.12 -4.00
C ALA A 66 6.56 18.03 -4.94
N GLN A 67 7.15 19.17 -5.33
CA GLN A 67 8.30 19.21 -6.25
C GLN A 67 9.62 19.01 -5.52
N ASN A 68 9.79 19.66 -4.37
CA ASN A 68 11.06 19.69 -3.63
C ASN A 68 10.99 19.02 -2.24
N GLY A 69 9.82 18.56 -1.80
CA GLY A 69 9.64 17.87 -0.52
C GLY A 69 9.74 18.77 0.71
N ARG A 70 9.87 20.09 0.55
CA ARG A 70 9.96 21.02 1.67
C ARG A 70 8.67 21.01 2.46
N VAL A 71 8.75 20.56 3.70
CA VAL A 71 7.62 20.58 4.63
C VAL A 71 7.29 22.02 5.00
N VAL A 72 6.07 22.45 4.73
CA VAL A 72 5.56 23.79 5.04
C VAL A 72 4.73 23.81 6.32
N TYR A 73 4.18 22.66 6.73
CA TYR A 73 3.43 22.52 7.97
C TYR A 73 3.48 21.07 8.48
N ARG A 74 3.52 20.90 9.81
CA ARG A 74 3.45 19.57 10.45
C ARG A 74 2.82 19.64 11.83
N GLN A 75 1.98 18.66 12.16
CA GLN A 75 1.45 18.40 13.49
C GLN A 75 1.50 16.90 13.76
N ASN A 76 2.03 16.50 14.92
CA ASN A 76 2.15 15.10 15.34
C ASN A 76 2.66 14.13 14.25
N PRO A 77 3.74 14.46 13.51
CA PRO A 77 4.13 13.73 12.29
C PRO A 77 4.67 12.33 12.54
N GLN A 78 5.05 12.01 13.78
CA GLN A 78 5.63 10.71 14.17
C GLN A 78 4.65 9.85 14.97
N THR A 79 3.42 10.33 15.20
CA THR A 79 2.40 9.57 15.93
C THR A 79 1.82 8.50 15.03
N PRO A 80 1.89 7.20 15.38
CA PRO A 80 1.26 6.14 14.61
C PRO A 80 -0.27 6.34 14.52
N ARG A 81 -0.83 6.11 13.33
CA ARG A 81 -2.27 6.21 13.05
C ARG A 81 -2.73 5.00 12.25
N MET A 82 -3.99 4.61 12.43
CA MET A 82 -4.64 3.68 11.50
C MET A 82 -4.81 4.39 10.15
N PRO A 83 -4.22 3.87 9.07
CA PRO A 83 -4.29 4.55 7.77
C PRO A 83 -5.67 4.42 7.11
N ALA A 84 -6.50 3.47 7.54
CA ALA A 84 -7.74 3.10 6.86
C ALA A 84 -7.47 2.91 5.35
N SER A 85 -8.33 3.47 4.48
CA SER A 85 -8.15 3.37 3.03
C SER A 85 -6.92 4.10 2.48
N ASN A 86 -6.21 4.94 3.26
CA ASN A 86 -4.93 5.51 2.81
C ASN A 86 -3.84 4.44 2.67
N LEU A 87 -4.01 3.25 3.26
CA LEU A 87 -3.12 2.12 3.04
C LEU A 87 -3.02 1.75 1.55
N LYS A 88 -4.08 2.02 0.78
CA LYS A 88 -4.12 1.76 -0.67
C LYS A 88 -3.01 2.50 -1.43
N VAL A 89 -2.55 3.66 -0.95
CA VAL A 89 -1.42 4.38 -1.57
C VAL A 89 -0.16 3.52 -1.57
N TYR A 90 0.16 2.88 -0.44
CA TYR A 90 1.34 2.02 -0.32
C TYR A 90 1.22 0.75 -1.15
N VAL A 91 0.06 0.08 -1.08
CA VAL A 91 -0.18 -1.17 -1.83
C VAL A 91 -0.18 -0.90 -3.34
N THR A 92 -0.76 0.21 -3.78
CA THR A 92 -0.71 0.62 -5.19
C THR A 92 0.71 0.91 -5.63
N ALA A 93 1.50 1.66 -4.86
CA ALA A 93 2.91 1.91 -5.20
C ALA A 93 3.71 0.60 -5.32
N ALA A 94 3.56 -0.31 -4.38
CA ALA A 94 4.20 -1.63 -4.43
C ALA A 94 3.74 -2.46 -5.64
N ALA A 95 2.45 -2.43 -5.97
CA ALA A 95 1.94 -3.12 -7.16
C ALA A 95 2.51 -2.54 -8.46
N PHE A 96 2.62 -1.21 -8.57
CA PHE A 96 3.24 -0.57 -9.74
C PHE A 96 4.72 -0.93 -9.87
N ASP A 97 5.47 -0.96 -8.77
CA ASP A 97 6.90 -1.32 -8.76
C ASP A 97 7.13 -2.79 -9.14
N LEU A 98 6.33 -3.71 -8.59
CA LEU A 98 6.50 -5.15 -8.80
C LEU A 98 5.91 -5.66 -10.12
N LEU A 99 4.73 -5.16 -10.51
CA LEU A 99 3.98 -5.67 -11.66
C LEU A 99 4.12 -4.79 -12.90
N GLY A 100 4.44 -3.51 -12.72
CA GLY A 100 4.44 -2.49 -13.77
C GLY A 100 3.04 -1.96 -14.09
N SER A 101 3.01 -0.77 -14.70
CA SER A 101 1.77 -0.08 -15.11
C SER A 101 0.96 -0.80 -16.19
N HIS A 102 1.61 -1.71 -16.92
CA HIS A 102 1.00 -2.47 -18.02
C HIS A 102 0.60 -3.89 -17.62
N TYR A 103 0.69 -4.25 -16.34
CA TYR A 103 0.26 -5.56 -15.89
C TYR A 103 -1.19 -5.83 -16.28
N ARG A 104 -1.46 -7.08 -16.65
CA ARG A 104 -2.81 -7.58 -16.96
C ARG A 104 -2.96 -8.94 -16.32
N TYR A 105 -4.04 -9.10 -15.56
CA TYR A 105 -4.46 -10.41 -15.10
C TYR A 105 -4.75 -11.33 -16.28
N ARG A 106 -4.43 -12.61 -16.12
CA ARG A 106 -4.69 -13.65 -17.11
C ARG A 106 -5.41 -14.80 -16.44
N THR A 107 -6.52 -15.22 -17.01
CA THR A 107 -7.29 -16.39 -16.56
C THR A 107 -7.16 -17.47 -17.62
N PRO A 108 -6.08 -18.28 -17.60
CA PRO A 108 -5.87 -19.30 -18.60
C PRO A 108 -6.90 -20.42 -18.49
N PHE A 109 -7.28 -20.93 -19.66
CA PHE A 109 -8.05 -22.16 -19.80
C PHE A 109 -7.10 -23.27 -20.22
N LEU A 110 -7.06 -24.32 -19.42
CA LEU A 110 -6.18 -25.47 -19.59
C LEU A 110 -7.04 -26.68 -19.94
N VAL A 111 -6.61 -27.44 -20.93
CA VAL A 111 -7.33 -28.61 -21.44
C VAL A 111 -6.50 -29.85 -21.19
N ARG A 112 -7.13 -30.89 -20.62
CA ARG A 112 -6.53 -32.22 -20.47
C ARG A 112 -7.39 -33.22 -21.20
N GLY A 113 -6.90 -33.75 -22.33
CA GLY A 113 -7.64 -34.73 -23.11
C GLY A 113 -7.37 -34.59 -24.60
N LYS A 114 -8.28 -35.14 -25.42
CA LYS A 114 -8.20 -35.04 -26.88
C LYS A 114 -9.41 -34.26 -27.41
N LEU A 115 -9.16 -33.25 -28.23
CA LEU A 115 -10.19 -32.52 -28.96
C LEU A 115 -10.42 -33.20 -30.31
N SER A 116 -11.65 -33.67 -30.57
CA SER A 116 -12.01 -34.24 -31.87
C SER A 116 -12.19 -33.15 -32.93
N PRO A 117 -12.09 -33.46 -34.24
CA PRO A 117 -12.39 -32.52 -35.31
C PRO A 117 -13.83 -31.98 -35.29
N GLN A 118 -14.76 -32.71 -34.66
CA GLN A 118 -16.16 -32.30 -34.48
C GLN A 118 -16.34 -31.36 -33.27
N GLY A 119 -15.26 -31.02 -32.58
CA GLY A 119 -15.25 -30.10 -31.44
C GLY A 119 -15.64 -30.72 -30.10
N VAL A 120 -15.48 -32.04 -29.95
CA VAL A 120 -15.71 -32.74 -28.69
C VAL A 120 -14.39 -32.93 -27.97
N LEU A 121 -14.21 -32.25 -26.84
CA LEU A 121 -13.13 -32.50 -25.91
C LEU A 121 -13.46 -33.75 -25.09
N VAL A 122 -12.77 -34.86 -25.32
CA VAL A 122 -12.81 -36.03 -24.44
C VAL A 122 -11.73 -35.86 -23.38
N GLY A 123 -12.16 -35.38 -22.21
CA GLY A 123 -11.29 -34.96 -21.12
C GLY A 123 -11.83 -33.72 -20.40
N ASP A 124 -10.97 -33.08 -19.60
CA ASP A 124 -11.35 -32.04 -18.66
C ASP A 124 -10.93 -30.65 -19.12
N LEU A 125 -11.71 -29.65 -18.68
CA LEU A 125 -11.43 -28.23 -18.83
C LEU A 125 -11.16 -27.63 -17.46
N LEU A 126 -10.07 -26.86 -17.34
CA LEU A 126 -9.65 -26.19 -16.12
C LEU A 126 -9.57 -24.68 -16.38
N VAL A 127 -10.24 -23.90 -15.55
CA VAL A 127 -10.18 -22.43 -15.53
C VAL A 127 -9.34 -22.03 -14.33
N ARG A 128 -8.13 -21.52 -14.57
CA ARG A 128 -7.24 -21.10 -13.48
C ARG A 128 -7.32 -19.60 -13.27
N GLY A 129 -7.79 -19.18 -12.10
CA GLY A 129 -7.83 -17.80 -11.68
C GLY A 129 -6.46 -17.26 -11.30
N SER A 130 -6.23 -15.97 -11.53
CA SER A 130 -5.03 -15.24 -11.08
C SER A 130 -5.36 -14.07 -10.14
N GLY A 131 -6.61 -13.98 -9.67
CA GLY A 131 -7.07 -12.90 -8.80
C GLY A 131 -7.45 -11.63 -9.53
N ASP A 132 -8.04 -11.72 -10.72
CA ASP A 132 -8.54 -10.56 -11.46
C ASP A 132 -9.67 -9.86 -10.67
N PRO A 133 -9.42 -8.66 -10.09
CA PRO A 133 -10.41 -7.96 -9.27
C PRO A 133 -11.53 -7.36 -10.13
N THR A 134 -11.42 -7.44 -11.46
CA THR A 134 -12.45 -6.96 -12.38
C THR A 134 -13.46 -8.04 -12.74
N PHE A 135 -13.33 -9.28 -12.24
CA PHE A 135 -14.28 -10.36 -12.52
C PHE A 135 -15.64 -10.12 -11.84
N SER A 136 -16.43 -9.21 -12.41
CA SER A 136 -17.73 -8.76 -11.89
C SER A 136 -18.58 -8.18 -13.02
N GLY A 137 -19.90 -8.32 -12.91
CA GLY A 137 -20.87 -7.64 -13.78
C GLY A 137 -20.67 -6.12 -13.80
N ARG A 138 -20.14 -5.51 -12.73
CA ARG A 138 -19.88 -4.06 -12.63
C ARG A 138 -19.06 -3.48 -13.79
N PHE A 139 -18.19 -4.30 -14.39
CA PHE A 139 -17.30 -3.88 -15.47
C PHE A 139 -17.79 -4.32 -16.86
N GLU A 140 -19.05 -4.72 -16.94
CA GLU A 140 -19.74 -5.15 -18.15
C GLU A 140 -20.66 -4.04 -18.67
N GLU A 141 -21.09 -4.15 -19.94
CA GLU A 141 -22.00 -3.18 -20.55
C GLU A 141 -23.34 -3.11 -19.81
N ASP A 142 -23.94 -4.28 -19.52
CA ASP A 142 -25.01 -4.38 -18.53
C ASP A 142 -24.43 -4.78 -17.18
N SER A 143 -24.31 -3.80 -16.28
CA SER A 143 -23.79 -4.00 -14.92
C SER A 143 -24.54 -5.06 -14.09
N LYS A 144 -25.78 -5.41 -14.49
CA LYS A 144 -26.61 -6.41 -13.82
C LYS A 144 -26.40 -7.82 -14.36
N ASP A 145 -25.77 -7.96 -15.52
CA ASP A 145 -25.44 -9.27 -16.08
C ASP A 145 -24.18 -9.84 -15.43
N VAL A 146 -24.40 -10.57 -14.33
CA VAL A 146 -23.34 -11.30 -13.62
C VAL A 146 -22.77 -12.48 -14.43
N THR A 147 -23.39 -12.84 -15.56
CA THR A 147 -22.99 -13.97 -16.39
C THR A 147 -22.19 -13.59 -17.63
N ALA A 148 -22.12 -12.30 -17.98
CA ALA A 148 -21.52 -11.81 -19.22
C ALA A 148 -20.11 -12.34 -19.50
N ARG A 149 -19.24 -12.46 -18.48
CA ARG A 149 -17.89 -13.03 -18.63
C ARG A 149 -17.92 -14.51 -19.00
N PHE A 150 -18.78 -15.29 -18.36
CA PHE A 150 -18.93 -16.71 -18.67
C PHE A 150 -19.45 -16.90 -20.09
N SER A 151 -20.39 -16.06 -20.55
CA SER A 151 -20.89 -16.05 -21.92
C SER A 151 -19.75 -15.77 -22.92
N ARG A 152 -18.93 -14.73 -22.68
CA ARG A 152 -17.76 -14.44 -23.52
C ARG A 152 -16.75 -15.58 -23.55
N TRP A 153 -16.50 -16.23 -22.42
CA TRP A 153 -15.62 -17.40 -22.36
C TRP A 153 -16.19 -18.56 -23.19
N ALA A 154 -17.48 -18.83 -23.06
CA ALA A 154 -18.15 -19.87 -23.85
C ALA A 154 -18.09 -19.58 -25.35
N ASP A 155 -18.31 -18.33 -25.76
CA ASP A 155 -18.21 -17.94 -27.17
C ASP A 155 -16.78 -18.07 -27.70
N ARG A 156 -15.79 -17.65 -26.91
CA ARG A 156 -14.38 -17.85 -27.26
C ARG A 156 -14.01 -19.33 -27.41
N MET A 157 -14.57 -20.21 -26.57
CA MET A 157 -14.37 -21.66 -26.70
C MET A 157 -14.98 -22.21 -27.99
N LYS A 158 -16.18 -21.75 -28.36
CA LYS A 158 -16.82 -22.14 -29.62
C LYS A 158 -16.00 -21.71 -30.83
N GLU A 159 -15.42 -20.50 -30.81
CA GLU A 159 -14.51 -20.01 -31.86
C GLU A 159 -13.25 -20.89 -31.99
N LEU A 160 -12.75 -21.39 -30.85
CA LEU A 160 -11.65 -22.36 -30.79
C LEU A 160 -12.09 -23.80 -31.11
N HIS A 161 -13.31 -23.98 -31.62
CA HIS A 161 -13.90 -25.27 -31.99
C HIS A 161 -14.13 -26.23 -30.82
N ILE A 162 -14.16 -25.75 -29.58
CA ILE A 162 -14.56 -26.56 -28.41
C ILE A 162 -16.07 -26.36 -28.21
N ARG A 163 -16.87 -27.37 -28.56
CA ARG A 163 -18.34 -27.34 -28.50
C ARG A 163 -18.92 -28.22 -27.41
N THR A 164 -18.22 -29.27 -27.02
CA THR A 164 -18.67 -30.21 -25.99
C THR A 164 -17.49 -30.68 -25.16
N VAL A 165 -17.63 -30.68 -23.84
CA VAL A 165 -16.67 -31.25 -22.91
C VAL A 165 -17.24 -32.56 -22.36
N LYS A 166 -16.60 -33.68 -22.67
CA LYS A 166 -16.89 -35.02 -22.13
C LYS A 166 -15.90 -35.34 -21.02
N GLY A 167 -16.04 -34.60 -19.92
CA GLY A 167 -15.25 -34.71 -18.70
C GLY A 167 -15.70 -33.62 -17.73
N ASN A 168 -14.82 -33.23 -16.81
CA ASN A 168 -15.13 -32.28 -15.76
C ASN A 168 -14.74 -30.85 -16.14
N LEU A 169 -15.44 -29.89 -15.54
CA LEU A 169 -15.06 -28.48 -15.50
C LEU A 169 -14.53 -28.15 -14.11
N TYR A 170 -13.29 -27.66 -14.03
CA TYR A 170 -12.63 -27.30 -12.78
C TYR A 170 -12.38 -25.79 -12.72
N GLY A 171 -12.68 -25.18 -11.58
CA GLY A 171 -12.15 -23.87 -11.20
C GLY A 171 -10.93 -24.05 -10.30
N ASP A 172 -9.82 -23.38 -10.62
CA ASP A 172 -8.57 -23.45 -9.86
C ASP A 172 -8.16 -22.06 -9.37
N ASP A 173 -8.30 -21.90 -8.06
CA ASP A 173 -7.94 -20.71 -7.28
C ASP A 173 -6.68 -20.96 -6.42
N SER A 174 -5.92 -22.03 -6.68
CA SER A 174 -4.78 -22.47 -5.86
C SER A 174 -3.58 -21.52 -5.84
N ILE A 175 -3.62 -20.45 -6.64
CA ILE A 175 -2.63 -19.36 -6.57
C ILE A 175 -2.69 -18.60 -5.24
N PHE A 176 -3.84 -18.62 -4.55
CA PHE A 176 -4.01 -18.04 -3.23
C PHE A 176 -4.26 -19.14 -2.18
N ASP A 177 -4.06 -18.78 -0.91
CA ASP A 177 -4.42 -19.64 0.20
C ASP A 177 -5.95 -19.71 0.39
N LYS A 178 -6.40 -20.34 1.47
CA LYS A 178 -7.83 -20.46 1.81
C LYS A 178 -8.26 -19.48 2.91
N ASN A 179 -7.46 -18.44 3.17
CA ASN A 179 -7.80 -17.37 4.11
C ASN A 179 -8.40 -16.20 3.33
N TYR A 180 -9.72 -16.19 3.21
CA TYR A 180 -10.42 -15.19 2.40
C TYR A 180 -10.51 -13.79 3.06
N TRP A 181 -10.34 -13.71 4.37
CA TRP A 181 -10.49 -12.45 5.13
C TRP A 181 -9.20 -12.05 5.84
N GLY A 182 -9.01 -10.74 6.00
CA GLY A 182 -7.93 -10.20 6.80
C GLY A 182 -8.05 -10.63 8.26
N ARG A 183 -6.91 -10.94 8.91
CA ARG A 183 -6.86 -11.45 10.29
C ARG A 183 -7.67 -10.65 11.31
N GLU A 184 -7.71 -9.33 11.15
CA GLU A 184 -8.37 -8.40 12.10
C GLU A 184 -9.67 -7.82 11.52
N TRP A 185 -10.20 -8.41 10.45
CA TRP A 185 -11.48 -7.95 9.91
C TRP A 185 -12.63 -8.42 10.79
N PRO A 186 -13.54 -7.52 11.17
CA PRO A 186 -14.71 -7.85 11.98
C PRO A 186 -15.62 -8.87 11.26
N GLU A 187 -15.95 -9.98 11.91
CA GLU A 187 -16.69 -11.10 11.31
C GLU A 187 -18.12 -10.73 10.91
N ASP A 188 -18.76 -9.83 11.65
CA ASP A 188 -20.11 -9.32 11.36
C ASP A 188 -20.18 -8.49 10.06
N GLU A 189 -19.02 -8.08 9.54
CA GLU A 189 -18.90 -7.35 8.30
C GLU A 189 -18.69 -8.27 7.08
N TYR A 190 -18.46 -9.58 7.22
CA TYR A 190 -18.07 -10.47 6.12
C TYR A 190 -19.11 -10.58 4.98
N CYS A 191 -20.37 -10.27 5.26
CA CYS A 191 -21.45 -10.30 4.27
C CYS A 191 -21.60 -8.99 3.49
N ASN A 192 -20.74 -8.00 3.72
CA ASN A 192 -20.77 -6.72 3.01
C ASN A 192 -19.94 -6.76 1.73
N TRP A 193 -20.38 -6.01 0.72
CA TRP A 193 -19.72 -6.02 -0.59
C TRP A 193 -18.28 -5.45 -0.56
N TYR A 194 -17.93 -4.64 0.44
CA TYR A 194 -16.58 -4.07 0.60
C TYR A 194 -15.61 -4.98 1.39
N THR A 195 -16.10 -6.11 1.89
CA THR A 195 -15.32 -7.16 2.58
C THR A 195 -15.36 -8.51 1.83
N ALA A 196 -15.91 -8.50 0.61
CA ALA A 196 -15.97 -9.64 -0.30
C ALA A 196 -14.60 -10.02 -0.87
#